data_AF-A0A3D9XB09-F1
#
_entry.id   AF-A0A3D9XB09-F1
#
_cell.length_a   1.000
_cell.length_b   1.000
_cell.length_c   1.000
_cell.angle_alpha   90.00
_cell.angle_beta   90.00
_cell.angle_gamma   90.00
#
_symmetry.space_group_name_H-M   'P 1'
#
loop_
_entity.id
_entity.type
_entity.pdbx_description
1 polymer ?
#
loop_
_entity_poly.entity_id
_entity_poly.type
_entity_poly.pdbx_seq_one_letter_code
_entity_poly.pdbx_strand_id
1 'polypeptide(L)'
;MRQDRDALAGLERIARLKADMEMRRLAAFRAHVEATRHRIGQLETELQAIYRADQPFSVAEARLTNALAGERSRALLAAEEELARILPGYELARQAAAREFGRGEAVQALRKDLVAQARRDRARRGGG
;
A
#
# COMPACT_ATOMS: atom_id res chain seq x y z
N MET A 1 -15.93 30.67 -19.54
CA MET A 1 -14.58 30.90 -18.96
C MET A 1 -14.52 31.00 -17.43
N ARG A 2 -15.43 31.69 -16.71
CA ARG A 2 -15.42 31.68 -15.22
C ARG A 2 -16.03 30.37 -14.67
N GLN A 3 -17.18 29.98 -15.23
CA GLN A 3 -17.89 28.74 -14.92
C GLN A 3 -17.02 27.48 -15.16
N ASP A 4 -16.25 27.44 -16.26
CA ASP A 4 -15.35 26.31 -16.56
C ASP A 4 -14.20 26.18 -15.54
N ARG A 5 -13.70 27.30 -15.01
CA ARG A 5 -12.65 27.30 -13.97
C ARG A 5 -13.19 26.84 -12.62
N ASP A 6 -14.39 27.27 -12.27
CA ASP A 6 -15.03 26.90 -11.02
C ASP A 6 -15.41 25.40 -11.03
N ALA A 7 -15.88 24.90 -12.18
CA ALA A 7 -16.13 23.47 -12.40
C ALA A 7 -14.84 22.65 -12.27
N LEU A 8 -13.74 23.07 -12.90
CA LEU A 8 -12.46 22.36 -12.83
C LEU A 8 -11.85 22.40 -11.42
N ALA A 9 -12.02 23.51 -10.68
CA ALA A 9 -11.63 23.57 -9.28
C ALA A 9 -12.45 22.61 -8.40
N GLY A 10 -13.74 22.42 -8.72
CA GLY A 10 -14.57 21.38 -8.09
C GLY A 10 -14.06 19.97 -8.39
N LEU A 11 -13.73 19.69 -9.65
CA LEU A 11 -13.17 18.40 -10.07
C LEU A 11 -11.82 18.10 -9.41
N GLU A 12 -10.94 19.10 -9.26
CA GLU A 12 -9.66 18.94 -8.55
C GLU A 12 -9.88 18.53 -7.09
N ARG A 13 -10.82 19.19 -6.39
CA ARG A 13 -11.14 18.85 -5.00
C ARG A 13 -11.66 17.41 -4.88
N ILE A 14 -12.55 17.00 -5.77
CA ILE A 14 -13.09 15.63 -5.78
C ILE A 14 -11.99 14.62 -6.09
N ALA A 15 -11.16 14.88 -7.10
CA ALA A 15 -10.07 13.99 -7.48
C ALA A 15 -9.06 13.82 -6.33
N ARG A 16 -8.74 14.90 -5.62
CA ARG A 16 -7.85 14.86 -4.46
C ARG A 16 -8.44 14.06 -3.31
N LEU A 17 -9.72 14.25 -2.99
CA LEU A 17 -10.40 13.45 -1.95
C LEU A 17 -10.40 11.95 -2.30
N LYS A 18 -10.66 11.60 -3.55
CA LYS A 18 -10.59 10.21 -4.02
C LYS A 18 -9.18 9.62 -3.91
N ALA A 19 -8.18 10.38 -4.35
CA ALA A 19 -6.77 9.98 -4.21
C ALA A 19 -6.41 9.75 -2.75
N ASP A 20 -6.77 10.66 -1.84
CA ASP A 20 -6.51 10.53 -0.41
C ASP A 20 -7.18 9.28 0.19
N MET A 21 -8.41 8.97 -0.22
CA MET A 21 -9.12 7.76 0.22
C MET A 21 -8.42 6.48 -0.25
N GLU A 22 -8.05 6.38 -1.52
CA GLU A 22 -7.35 5.20 -2.03
C GLU A 22 -5.94 5.07 -1.44
N MET A 23 -5.26 6.18 -1.16
CA MET A 23 -3.96 6.16 -0.48
C MET A 23 -4.07 5.62 0.94
N ARG A 24 -5.12 6.00 1.70
CA ARG A 24 -5.39 5.43 3.03
C ARG A 24 -5.70 3.94 2.95
N ARG A 25 -6.49 3.53 1.94
CA ARG A 25 -6.81 2.12 1.69
C ARG A 25 -5.53 1.32 1.42
N LEU A 26 -4.68 1.81 0.52
CA LEU A 26 -3.39 1.20 0.22
C LEU A 26 -2.48 1.13 1.46
N ALA A 27 -2.44 2.18 2.28
CA ALA A 27 -1.63 2.19 3.50
C ALA A 27 -2.07 1.10 4.49
N ALA A 28 -3.37 0.87 4.64
CA ALA A 28 -3.90 -0.22 5.48
C ALA A 28 -3.48 -1.60 4.96
N PHE A 29 -3.63 -1.85 3.65
CA PHE A 29 -3.15 -3.11 3.05
C PHE A 29 -1.64 -3.28 3.23
N ARG A 30 -0.86 -2.21 3.00
CA ARG A 30 0.60 -2.25 3.17
C ARG A 30 0.98 -2.61 4.61
N ALA A 31 0.35 -1.99 5.60
CA ALA A 31 0.60 -2.29 7.00
C ALA A 31 0.32 -3.77 7.31
N HIS A 32 -0.76 -4.32 6.77
CA HIS A 32 -1.10 -5.73 6.96
C HIS A 32 -0.08 -6.66 6.29
N VAL A 33 0.28 -6.41 5.04
CA VAL A 33 1.29 -7.19 4.28
C VAL A 33 2.64 -7.20 5.01
N GLU A 34 3.10 -6.03 5.47
CA GLU A 34 4.37 -5.92 6.19
C GLU A 34 4.33 -6.63 7.54
N ALA A 35 3.22 -6.54 8.27
CA ALA A 35 3.04 -7.28 9.52
C ALA A 35 3.09 -8.80 9.31
N THR A 36 2.39 -9.31 8.28
CA THR A 36 2.38 -10.74 7.95
C THR A 36 3.76 -11.22 7.49
N ARG A 37 4.47 -10.45 6.67
CA ARG A 37 5.87 -10.74 6.28
C ARG A 37 6.81 -10.79 7.47
N HIS A 38 6.68 -9.82 8.39
CA HIS A 38 7.49 -9.80 9.60
C HIS A 38 7.25 -11.05 10.44
N ARG A 39 5.98 -11.46 10.60
CA ARG A 39 5.60 -12.68 11.31
C ARG A 39 6.18 -13.93 10.66
N ILE A 40 6.16 -14.03 9.33
CA ILE A 40 6.79 -15.13 8.58
C ILE A 40 8.28 -15.20 8.92
N GLY A 41 9.01 -14.08 8.81
CA GLY A 41 10.45 -14.05 9.09
C GLY A 41 10.79 -14.41 10.55
N GLN A 42 9.94 -14.02 11.51
CA GLN A 42 10.09 -14.44 12.91
C GLN A 42 9.95 -15.97 13.06
N LEU A 43 8.91 -16.56 12.47
CA LEU A 43 8.66 -18.01 12.54
C LEU A 43 9.77 -18.82 11.86
N GLU A 44 10.29 -18.35 10.72
CA GLU A 44 11.46 -18.94 10.05
C GLU A 44 12.70 -18.89 10.94
N THR A 45 12.94 -17.76 11.61
CA THR A 45 14.08 -17.60 12.54
C THR A 45 13.94 -18.54 13.74
N GLU A 46 12.75 -18.66 14.31
CA GLU A 46 12.45 -19.59 15.41
C GLU A 46 12.67 -21.04 15.00
N LEU A 47 12.17 -21.46 13.84
CA LEU A 47 12.40 -22.80 13.29
C LEU A 47 13.89 -23.06 13.05
N GLN A 48 14.60 -22.10 12.47
CA GLN A 48 16.04 -22.23 12.24
C GLN A 48 16.81 -22.37 13.55
N ALA A 49 16.44 -21.64 14.60
CA ALA A 49 17.06 -21.78 15.91
C ALA A 49 16.81 -23.16 16.53
N ILE A 50 15.60 -23.71 16.38
CA ILE A 50 15.24 -25.07 16.82
C ILE A 50 16.13 -26.11 16.11
N TYR A 51 16.31 -25.99 14.79
CA TYR A 51 17.07 -26.97 14.01
C TYR A 51 18.59 -26.83 14.09
N ARG A 52 19.11 -25.64 14.43
CA ARG A 52 20.56 -25.40 14.64
C ARG A 52 21.05 -25.77 16.04
N ALA A 53 20.18 -26.25 16.92
CA ALA A 53 20.58 -26.64 18.26
C ALA A 53 21.49 -27.88 18.21
N ASP A 54 22.81 -27.68 18.31
CA ASP A 54 23.82 -28.75 18.29
C ASP A 54 24.04 -29.42 19.67
N GLN A 55 23.20 -29.13 20.66
CA GLN A 55 23.33 -29.71 22.00
C GLN A 55 22.74 -31.13 22.02
N PRO A 56 23.39 -32.10 22.70
CA PRO A 56 22.79 -33.41 22.90
C PRO A 56 21.44 -33.30 23.62
N PHE A 57 20.42 -34.00 23.11
CA PHE A 57 19.09 -34.05 23.72
C PHE A 57 18.81 -35.45 24.29
N SER A 58 18.09 -35.49 25.40
CA SER A 58 17.35 -36.67 25.83
C SER A 58 16.15 -36.92 24.90
N VAL A 59 15.57 -38.13 24.98
CA VAL A 59 14.36 -38.47 24.20
C VAL A 59 13.17 -37.57 24.56
N ALA A 60 13.06 -37.15 25.83
CA ALA A 60 11.99 -36.26 26.27
C ALA A 60 12.15 -34.86 25.65
N GLU A 61 13.38 -34.32 25.65
CA GLU A 61 13.70 -33.04 25.01
C GLU A 61 13.47 -33.11 23.50
N ALA A 62 13.87 -34.19 22.83
CA ALA A 62 13.64 -34.37 21.40
C ALA A 62 12.13 -34.36 21.05
N ARG A 63 11.28 -34.99 21.87
CA ARG A 63 9.82 -34.97 21.68
C ARG A 63 9.25 -33.56 21.85
N LEU A 64 9.70 -32.82 22.85
CA LEU A 64 9.28 -31.44 23.09
C LEU A 64 9.69 -30.53 21.93
N THR A 65 10.94 -30.61 21.51
CA THR A 65 11.50 -29.84 20.39
C THR A 65 10.73 -30.12 19.09
N ASN A 66 10.41 -31.39 18.81
CA ASN A 66 9.59 -31.75 17.65
C ASN A 66 8.17 -31.20 17.73
N ALA A 67 7.55 -31.20 18.91
CA ALA A 67 6.21 -30.63 19.10
C ALA A 67 6.21 -29.12 18.81
N LEU A 68 7.22 -28.41 19.33
CA LEU A 68 7.43 -26.98 19.07
C LEU A 68 7.69 -26.71 17.58
N ALA A 69 8.57 -27.47 16.94
CA ALA A 69 8.84 -27.35 15.51
C ALA A 69 7.57 -27.55 14.67
N GLY A 70 6.75 -28.55 15.03
CA GLY A 70 5.48 -28.80 14.36
C GLY A 70 4.46 -27.68 14.54
N GLU A 71 4.38 -27.09 15.73
CA GLU A 71 3.54 -25.92 16.00
C GLU A 71 3.98 -24.72 15.15
N ARG A 72 5.28 -24.39 15.16
CA ARG A 72 5.84 -23.27 14.39
C ARG A 72 5.68 -23.47 12.88
N SER A 73 5.86 -24.69 12.40
CA SER A 73 5.66 -25.02 10.97
C SER A 73 4.21 -24.81 10.53
N ARG A 74 3.23 -25.22 11.35
CA ARG A 74 1.80 -24.96 11.05
C ARG A 74 1.48 -23.46 11.09
N ALA A 75 2.04 -22.73 12.05
CA ALA A 75 1.86 -21.29 12.15
C ALA A 75 2.49 -20.56 10.94
N LEU A 76 3.63 -21.04 10.44
CA LEU A 76 4.30 -20.51 9.25
C LEU A 76 3.43 -20.70 8.01
N LEU A 77 2.96 -21.93 7.76
CA LEU A 77 2.06 -22.22 6.64
C LEU A 77 0.80 -21.35 6.66
N ALA A 78 0.18 -21.20 7.84
CA ALA A 78 -1.01 -20.36 7.98
C ALA A 78 -0.72 -18.88 7.66
N ALA A 79 0.43 -18.36 8.06
CA ALA A 79 0.85 -16.99 7.77
C ALA A 79 1.19 -16.78 6.27
N GLU A 80 1.82 -17.78 5.63
CA GLU A 80 2.08 -17.77 4.19
C GLU A 80 0.79 -17.79 3.38
N GLU A 81 -0.17 -18.64 3.76
CA GLU A 81 -1.50 -18.66 3.13
C GLU A 81 -2.24 -17.33 3.33
N GLU A 82 -2.15 -16.74 4.52
CA GLU A 82 -2.72 -15.42 4.79
C GLU A 82 -2.10 -14.35 3.88
N LEU A 83 -0.77 -14.33 3.75
CA LEU A 83 -0.07 -13.43 2.84
C LEU A 83 -0.54 -13.63 1.40
N ALA A 84 -0.62 -14.88 0.94
CA ALA A 84 -1.09 -15.23 -0.41
C ALA A 84 -2.53 -14.75 -0.65
N ARG A 85 -3.41 -14.79 0.36
CA ARG A 85 -4.79 -14.27 0.26
C ARG A 85 -4.85 -12.75 0.18
N ILE A 86 -3.96 -12.03 0.87
CA ILE A 86 -4.01 -10.55 0.95
C ILE A 86 -3.34 -9.88 -0.26
N LEU A 87 -2.30 -10.50 -0.82
CA LEU A 87 -1.50 -9.92 -1.91
C LEU A 87 -2.32 -9.43 -3.12
N PRO A 88 -3.31 -10.17 -3.64
CA PRO A 88 -4.16 -9.67 -4.73
C PRO A 88 -4.90 -8.38 -4.37
N GLY A 89 -5.44 -8.30 -3.14
CA GLY A 89 -6.13 -7.11 -2.64
C GLY A 89 -5.20 -5.91 -2.50
N TYR A 90 -3.96 -6.14 -2.04
CA TYR A 90 -2.92 -5.12 -1.99
C TYR A 90 -2.56 -4.58 -3.37
N GLU A 91 -2.36 -5.44 -4.38
CA GLU A 91 -2.05 -4.97 -5.74
C GLU A 91 -3.21 -4.20 -6.37
N LEU A 92 -4.46 -4.63 -6.15
CA LEU A 92 -5.64 -3.87 -6.59
C LEU A 92 -5.71 -2.49 -5.91
N ALA A 93 -5.43 -2.40 -4.61
CA ALA A 93 -5.36 -1.13 -3.89
C ALA A 93 -4.23 -0.25 -4.41
N ARG A 94 -3.08 -0.83 -4.74
CA ARG A 94 -1.92 -0.12 -5.29
C ARG A 94 -2.25 0.49 -6.66
N GLN A 95 -2.88 -0.27 -7.54
CA GLN A 95 -3.31 0.22 -8.85
C GLN A 95 -4.41 1.28 -8.74
N ALA A 96 -5.38 1.10 -7.85
CA ALA A 96 -6.43 2.10 -7.62
C ALA A 96 -5.85 3.43 -7.12
N ALA A 97 -4.98 3.37 -6.11
CA ALA A 97 -4.30 4.54 -5.56
C ALA A 97 -3.46 5.26 -6.63
N ALA A 98 -2.67 4.53 -7.42
CA ALA A 98 -1.88 5.12 -8.50
C ALA A 98 -2.75 5.83 -9.55
N ARG A 99 -3.89 5.22 -9.93
CA ARG A 99 -4.83 5.81 -10.91
C ARG A 99 -5.48 7.08 -10.39
N GLU A 100 -6.01 7.07 -9.16
CA GLU A 100 -6.69 8.25 -8.60
C GLU A 100 -5.71 9.38 -8.31
N PHE A 101 -4.50 9.06 -7.85
CA PHE A 101 -3.43 10.04 -7.72
C PHE A 101 -3.08 10.68 -9.06
N GLY A 102 -2.83 9.87 -10.09
CA GLY A 102 -2.52 10.37 -11.44
C GLY A 102 -3.66 11.22 -12.02
N ARG A 103 -4.92 10.85 -11.77
CA ARG A 103 -6.09 11.66 -12.13
C ARG A 103 -6.10 13.01 -11.42
N GLY A 104 -5.78 13.04 -10.13
CA GLY A 104 -5.64 14.28 -9.36
C GLY A 104 -4.58 15.21 -9.95
N GLU A 105 -3.41 14.67 -10.25
CA GLU A 105 -2.29 15.42 -10.87
C GLU A 105 -2.67 15.98 -12.24
N ALA A 106 -3.34 15.19 -13.09
CA ALA A 106 -3.80 15.64 -14.40
C ALA A 106 -4.80 16.79 -14.30
N VAL A 107 -5.79 16.71 -13.41
CA VAL A 107 -6.78 17.79 -13.22
C VAL A 107 -6.11 19.04 -12.66
N GLN A 108 -5.14 18.90 -11.75
CA GLN A 108 -4.38 20.02 -11.24
C GLN A 108 -3.56 20.70 -12.34
N ALA A 109 -2.89 19.94 -13.21
CA ALA A 109 -2.14 20.46 -14.34
C ALA A 109 -3.04 21.26 -15.30
N LEU A 110 -4.19 20.68 -15.69
CA LEU A 110 -5.18 21.36 -16.54
C LEU A 110 -5.65 22.69 -15.93
N ARG A 111 -5.85 22.74 -14.60
CA ARG A 111 -6.24 23.98 -13.93
C ARG A 111 -5.14 25.04 -14.00
N LYS A 112 -3.89 24.64 -13.75
CA LYS A 112 -2.73 25.55 -13.84
C LYS A 112 -2.63 26.15 -15.25
N ASP A 113 -2.82 25.33 -16.28
CA ASP A 113 -2.78 25.77 -17.68
C ASP A 113 -3.90 26.75 -18.01
N LEU A 114 -5.15 26.47 -17.61
CA LEU A 114 -6.26 27.39 -17.82
C LEU A 114 -6.08 28.73 -17.10
N VAL A 115 -5.52 28.72 -15.88
CA VAL A 115 -5.21 29.95 -15.14
C VAL A 115 -4.08 30.73 -15.82
N ALA A 116 -3.07 30.05 -16.37
CA ALA A 116 -2.00 30.69 -17.11
C ALA A 116 -2.51 31.32 -18.41
N GLN A 117 -3.32 30.61 -19.20
CA GLN A 117 -3.96 31.12 -20.41
C GLN A 117 -4.81 32.36 -20.11
N ALA A 118 -5.62 32.32 -19.04
CA ALA A 118 -6.41 33.45 -18.56
C ALA A 118 -5.60 34.73 -18.30
N ARG A 119 -4.38 34.57 -17.78
CA ARG A 119 -3.48 35.68 -17.48
C ARG A 119 -2.91 36.26 -18.78
N ARG A 120 -2.49 35.39 -19.71
CA ARG A 120 -2.00 35.81 -21.04
C ARG A 120 -3.06 36.57 -21.82
N ASP A 121 -4.30 36.09 -21.83
CA ASP A 121 -5.39 36.75 -22.57
C ASP A 121 -5.76 38.11 -21.98
N ARG A 122 -5.68 38.27 -20.66
CA ARG A 122 -5.89 39.58 -20.02
C ARG A 122 -4.76 40.55 -20.32
N ALA A 123 -3.51 40.10 -20.30
CA ALA A 123 -2.36 40.92 -20.67
C ALA A 123 -2.46 41.42 -22.12
N ARG A 124 -2.92 40.57 -23.05
CA ARG A 124 -3.15 40.94 -24.46
C ARG A 124 -4.25 41.98 -24.65
N ARG A 125 -5.30 41.97 -23.81
CA ARG A 125 -6.43 42.90 -23.90
C ARG A 125 -6.19 44.23 -23.19
N GLY A 126 -5.29 44.28 -22.21
CA GLY A 126 -4.96 45.49 -21.45
C GLY A 126 -3.75 46.28 -21.97
N GLY A 127 -3.09 45.80 -23.04
CA GLY A 127 -1.93 46.43 -23.67
C GLY A 127 -2.19 46.96 -25.08
N GLY A 128 -3.45 47.27 -25.41
CA GLY A 128 -3.87 47.90 -26.66
C GLY A 128 -4.48 49.27 -26.42
#